data_AF-A0A7Z8P2T2-F1
#
_entry.id   AF-A0A7Z8P2T2-F1
#
_cell.length_a   1.000
_cell.length_b   1.000
_cell.length_c   1.000
_cell.angle_alpha   90.00
_cell.angle_beta   90.00
_cell.angle_gamma   90.00
#
_symmetry.space_group_name_H-M   'P 1'
#
loop_
_entity.id
_entity.type
_entity.pdbx_description
1 polymer ?
#
loop_
_entity_poly.entity_id
_entity_poly.type
_entity_poly.pdbx_seq_one_letter_code
_entity_poly.pdbx_strand_id
1 'polypeptide(L)'
;MDMLTDFNLFYLDLFLQVIVIILLIFAVKKAYTNPYNKHCKFITMAIAVQILSVLIFMVPSIYSLSGIMMTGSFTSLMYLHHILGLIVIVFSIYIKLAFSGKIPSLISPLKMMKPTLVLWALSLLGGFTLYLALWEGISII
;
A
#
# COMPACT_ATOMS: atom_id res chain seq x y z
N MET A 1 -16.53 -5.07 -21.89
CA MET A 1 -15.26 -5.10 -21.12
C MET A 1 -14.91 -6.57 -21.00
N ASP A 2 -13.77 -6.99 -21.55
CA ASP A 2 -13.45 -8.40 -21.70
C ASP A 2 -13.08 -9.02 -20.35
N MET A 3 -13.64 -10.19 -20.06
CA MET A 3 -13.37 -10.97 -18.83
C MET A 3 -11.86 -11.24 -18.64
N LEU A 4 -11.11 -11.38 -19.74
CA LEU A 4 -9.64 -11.53 -19.75
C LEU A 4 -8.90 -10.28 -19.26
N THR A 5 -9.39 -9.08 -19.57
CA THR A 5 -8.76 -7.83 -19.10
C THR A 5 -8.95 -7.63 -17.60
N ASP A 6 -10.12 -7.95 -17.06
CA ASP A 6 -10.41 -7.76 -15.64
C ASP A 6 -9.60 -8.74 -14.77
N PHE A 7 -9.52 -10.02 -15.17
CA PHE A 7 -8.66 -11.01 -14.51
C PHE A 7 -7.18 -10.58 -14.48
N ASN A 8 -6.65 -10.07 -15.61
CA ASN A 8 -5.26 -9.60 -15.68
C ASN A 8 -4.98 -8.42 -14.76
N LEU A 9 -5.96 -7.53 -14.51
CA LEU A 9 -5.83 -6.39 -13.62
C LEU A 9 -5.78 -6.80 -12.15
N PHE A 10 -6.60 -7.78 -11.73
CA PHE A 10 -6.56 -8.29 -10.35
C PHE A 10 -5.22 -8.95 -9.99
N TYR A 11 -4.68 -9.78 -10.89
CA TYR A 11 -3.36 -10.39 -10.67
C TYR A 11 -2.23 -9.36 -10.71
N LEU A 12 -2.36 -8.32 -11.54
CA LEU A 12 -1.39 -7.24 -11.61
C LEU A 12 -1.35 -6.41 -10.32
N ASP A 13 -2.50 -6.11 -9.72
CA ASP A 13 -2.58 -5.41 -8.43
C ASP A 13 -1.91 -6.22 -7.31
N LEU A 14 -2.23 -7.52 -7.21
CA LEU A 14 -1.59 -8.42 -6.25
C LEU A 14 -0.07 -8.52 -6.49
N PHE A 15 0.36 -8.59 -7.76
CA PHE A 15 1.77 -8.60 -8.12
C PHE A 15 2.50 -7.32 -7.69
N LEU A 16 1.89 -6.15 -7.88
CA LEU A 16 2.46 -4.88 -7.41
C LEU A 16 2.53 -4.84 -5.89
N GLN A 17 1.52 -5.38 -5.19
CA GLN A 17 1.56 -5.52 -3.74
C GLN A 17 2.73 -6.39 -3.27
N VAL A 18 2.97 -7.52 -3.94
CA VAL A 18 4.13 -8.39 -3.67
C VAL A 18 5.45 -7.65 -3.92
N ILE A 19 5.54 -6.84 -4.99
CA ILE A 19 6.70 -5.99 -5.24
C ILE A 19 6.94 -5.03 -4.07
N VAL A 20 5.89 -4.37 -3.56
CA VAL A 20 6.00 -3.46 -2.41
C VAL A 20 6.52 -4.21 -1.17
N ILE A 21 6.00 -5.41 -0.89
CA ILE A 21 6.47 -6.26 0.22
C ILE A 21 7.96 -6.56 0.07
N ILE A 22 8.40 -6.99 -1.12
CA ILE A 22 9.80 -7.31 -1.40
C ILE A 22 10.69 -6.08 -1.19
N LEU A 23 10.28 -4.92 -1.72
CA LEU A 23 11.02 -3.66 -1.55
C LEU A 23 11.13 -3.27 -0.08
N LEU A 24 10.08 -3.45 0.71
CA LEU A 24 10.10 -3.19 2.15
C LEU A 24 11.06 -4.12 2.89
N ILE A 25 11.04 -5.42 2.58
CA ILE A 25 11.98 -6.38 3.17
C ILE A 25 13.42 -5.96 2.87
N PHE A 26 13.74 -5.57 1.64
CA PHE A 26 15.07 -5.08 1.29
C PHE A 26 15.40 -3.75 1.98
N ALA A 27 14.45 -2.83 2.08
CA ALA A 27 14.63 -1.56 2.78
C ALA A 27 14.96 -1.78 4.27
N VAL A 28 14.23 -2.67 4.94
CA VAL A 28 14.45 -3.04 6.34
C VAL A 28 15.82 -3.72 6.50
N LYS A 29 16.15 -4.72 5.68
CA LYS A 29 17.48 -5.37 5.71
C LYS A 29 18.63 -4.39 5.51
N LYS A 30 18.47 -3.40 4.62
CA LYS A 30 19.50 -2.38 4.37
C LYS A 30 19.59 -1.32 5.46
N ALA A 31 18.51 -1.05 6.20
CA ALA A 31 18.56 -0.16 7.36
C ALA A 31 19.56 -0.67 8.42
N TYR A 32 19.70 -1.98 8.58
CA TYR A 32 20.64 -2.59 9.53
C TYR A 32 22.11 -2.60 9.06
N THR A 33 22.38 -2.48 7.76
CA THR A 33 23.73 -2.71 7.20
C THR A 33 24.37 -1.49 6.56
N ASN A 34 23.60 -0.56 5.99
CA ASN A 34 24.11 0.73 5.50
C ASN A 34 22.94 1.74 5.38
N PRO A 35 22.78 2.66 6.35
CA PRO A 35 21.50 3.33 6.58
C PRO A 35 21.13 4.42 5.55
N TYR A 36 22.09 5.03 4.84
CA TYR A 36 21.80 6.31 4.19
C TYR A 36 21.29 6.24 2.74
N ASN A 37 21.99 5.54 1.83
CA ASN A 37 21.63 5.64 0.40
C ASN A 37 20.72 4.51 -0.11
N LYS A 38 21.00 3.26 0.26
CA LYS A 38 20.27 2.11 -0.30
C LYS A 38 18.86 1.98 0.30
N HIS A 39 18.71 2.19 1.62
CA HIS A 39 17.42 2.18 2.31
C HIS A 39 16.45 3.21 1.69
N CYS A 40 16.87 4.48 1.61
CA CYS A 40 16.07 5.56 1.05
C CYS A 40 15.63 5.31 -0.41
N LYS A 41 16.49 4.67 -1.21
CA LYS A 41 16.16 4.28 -2.59
C LYS A 41 15.04 3.24 -2.63
N PHE A 42 15.13 2.17 -1.85
CA PHE A 42 14.09 1.14 -1.79
C PHE A 42 12.76 1.68 -1.26
N ILE A 43 12.79 2.51 -0.20
CA ILE A 43 11.58 3.16 0.33
C ILE A 43 10.96 4.07 -0.72
N THR A 44 11.76 4.87 -1.43
CA THR A 44 11.24 5.74 -2.51
C THR A 44 10.57 4.93 -3.63
N MET A 45 11.20 3.83 -4.04
CA MET A 45 10.62 2.93 -5.04
C MET A 45 9.31 2.32 -4.54
N ALA A 46 9.27 1.84 -3.30
CA ALA A 46 8.07 1.25 -2.71
C ALA A 46 6.91 2.26 -2.63
N ILE A 47 7.18 3.51 -2.24
CA ILE A 47 6.17 4.59 -2.23
C ILE A 47 5.66 4.86 -3.66
N ALA A 48 6.56 4.93 -4.65
CA ALA A 48 6.17 5.17 -6.04
C ALA A 48 5.27 4.05 -6.59
N VAL A 49 5.65 2.78 -6.34
CA VAL A 49 4.82 1.62 -6.72
C VAL A 49 3.48 1.64 -6.00
N GLN A 50 3.45 1.98 -4.70
CA GLN A 50 2.20 2.11 -3.95
C GLN A 50 1.28 3.19 -4.53
N ILE A 51 1.82 4.37 -4.85
CA ILE A 51 1.04 5.47 -5.45
C ILE A 51 0.46 5.04 -6.80
N LEU A 52 1.26 4.40 -7.64
CA LEU A 52 0.78 3.87 -8.93
C LEU A 52 -0.35 2.85 -8.72
N SER A 53 -0.19 1.94 -7.74
CA SER A 53 -1.20 0.94 -7.42
C SER A 53 -2.51 1.61 -6.96
N VAL A 54 -2.42 2.66 -6.15
CA VAL A 54 -3.58 3.43 -5.71
C VAL A 54 -4.31 4.07 -6.91
N LEU A 55 -3.56 4.73 -7.79
CA LEU A 55 -4.14 5.46 -8.93
C LEU A 55 -4.77 4.53 -9.96
N ILE A 56 -4.14 3.38 -10.22
CA ILE A 56 -4.55 2.46 -11.28
C ILE A 56 -5.63 1.48 -10.82
N PHE A 57 -5.56 0.99 -9.57
CA PHE A 57 -6.46 -0.07 -9.10
C PHE A 57 -7.42 0.43 -8.03
N MET A 58 -6.90 1.01 -6.94
CA MET A 58 -7.76 1.38 -5.81
C MET A 58 -8.82 2.42 -6.14
N VAL A 59 -8.44 3.51 -6.83
CA VAL A 59 -9.37 4.59 -7.16
C VAL A 59 -10.49 4.09 -8.10
N PRO A 60 -10.17 3.39 -9.21
CA PRO A 60 -11.21 2.79 -10.06
C PRO A 60 -12.07 1.75 -9.33
N SER A 61 -11.49 0.90 -8.47
CA SER A 61 -12.23 -0.12 -7.73
C SER A 61 -13.27 0.48 -6.78
N ILE A 62 -12.93 1.53 -6.02
CA ILE A 62 -13.92 2.23 -5.17
C ILE A 62 -15.07 2.77 -6.01
N TYR A 63 -14.75 3.41 -7.14
CA TYR A 63 -15.77 3.97 -8.03
C TYR A 63 -16.70 2.88 -8.57
N SER A 64 -16.13 1.77 -9.05
CA SER A 64 -16.88 0.63 -9.56
C SER A 64 -17.74 -0.07 -8.51
N LEU A 65 -17.27 -0.16 -7.27
CA LEU A 65 -17.96 -0.86 -6.18
C LEU A 65 -18.99 0.03 -5.46
N SER A 66 -18.93 1.36 -5.63
CA SER A 66 -19.84 2.31 -4.97
C SER A 66 -21.33 2.11 -5.29
N GLY A 67 -21.65 1.46 -6.42
CA GLY A 67 -23.01 1.14 -6.83
C GLY A 67 -23.50 -0.27 -6.45
N ILE A 68 -22.65 -1.12 -5.86
CA ILE A 68 -22.97 -2.50 -5.53
C ILE A 68 -23.19 -2.60 -4.01
N MET A 69 -24.35 -3.13 -3.58
CA MET A 69 -24.58 -3.43 -2.16
C MET A 69 -23.68 -4.58 -1.69
N MET A 70 -22.46 -4.26 -1.24
CA MET A 70 -21.57 -5.18 -0.56
C MET A 70 -21.91 -5.28 0.93
N THR A 71 -21.59 -6.43 1.54
CA THR A 71 -21.81 -6.67 2.97
C THR A 71 -21.06 -5.64 3.83
N GLY A 72 -21.65 -5.23 4.96
CA GLY A 72 -21.13 -4.13 5.78
C GLY A 72 -19.71 -4.34 6.31
N SER A 73 -19.29 -5.60 6.53
CA SER A 73 -17.93 -5.94 6.96
C SER A 73 -16.89 -5.76 5.85
N PHE A 74 -17.19 -6.20 4.62
CA PHE A 74 -16.29 -6.02 3.47
C PHE A 74 -16.09 -4.53 3.17
N THR A 75 -17.19 -3.77 3.11
CA THR A 75 -17.16 -2.33 2.84
C THR A 75 -16.33 -1.59 3.90
N SER A 76 -16.48 -1.95 5.17
CA SER A 76 -15.70 -1.37 6.27
C SER A 76 -14.20 -1.70 6.16
N LEU A 77 -13.86 -2.95 5.83
CA LEU A 77 -12.47 -3.38 5.61
C LEU A 77 -11.84 -2.65 4.42
N MET A 78 -12.59 -2.49 3.34
CA MET A 78 -12.17 -1.75 2.15
C MET A 78 -11.81 -0.30 2.51
N TYR A 79 -12.73 0.44 3.15
CA TYR A 79 -12.46 1.82 3.58
C TYR A 79 -11.27 1.92 4.53
N LEU A 80 -11.19 1.03 5.53
CA LEU A 80 -10.07 1.00 6.47
C LEU A 80 -8.73 0.79 5.75
N HIS A 81 -8.68 -0.15 4.82
CA HIS A 81 -7.49 -0.42 4.01
C HIS A 81 -7.04 0.80 3.19
N HIS A 82 -7.98 1.48 2.53
CA HIS A 82 -7.67 2.70 1.76
C HIS A 82 -7.17 3.84 2.65
N ILE A 83 -7.84 4.09 3.78
CA ILE A 83 -7.44 5.13 4.74
C ILE A 83 -6.03 4.84 5.26
N LEU A 84 -5.75 3.60 5.66
CA LEU A 84 -4.42 3.20 6.10
C LEU A 84 -3.38 3.38 4.99
N GLY A 85 -3.69 3.00 3.75
CA GLY A 85 -2.81 3.17 2.60
C GLY A 85 -2.46 4.65 2.37
N LEU A 86 -3.44 5.54 2.45
CA LEU A 86 -3.23 6.99 2.33
C LEU A 86 -2.37 7.54 3.48
N ILE A 87 -2.65 7.16 4.72
CA ILE A 87 -1.85 7.56 5.89
C ILE A 87 -0.39 7.13 5.70
N VAL A 88 -0.15 5.91 5.23
CA VAL A 88 1.19 5.39 4.95
C VAL A 88 1.90 6.22 3.90
N ILE A 89 1.23 6.58 2.80
CA ILE A 89 1.83 7.44 1.75
C ILE A 89 2.20 8.80 2.33
N VAL A 90 1.28 9.45 3.05
CA VAL A 90 1.51 10.77 3.66
C VAL A 90 2.68 10.73 4.63
N PHE A 91 2.70 9.75 5.55
CA PHE A 91 3.78 9.62 6.53
C PHE A 91 5.11 9.31 5.86
N SER A 92 5.13 8.46 4.83
CA SER A 92 6.36 8.09 4.13
C SER A 92 6.95 9.30 3.37
N ILE A 93 6.11 10.10 2.74
CA ILE A 93 6.53 11.36 2.09
C ILE A 93 7.04 12.36 3.14
N TYR A 94 6.30 12.54 4.24
CA TYR A 94 6.69 13.41 5.35
C TYR A 94 8.07 13.02 5.90
N ILE A 95 8.27 11.74 6.25
CA ILE A 95 9.53 11.22 6.78
C ILE A 95 10.66 11.51 5.79
N LYS A 96 10.46 11.25 4.49
CA LYS A 96 11.47 11.51 3.47
C LYS A 96 11.86 12.99 3.38
N LEU A 97 10.87 13.89 3.33
CA LEU A 97 11.11 15.32 3.23
C LEU A 97 11.79 15.87 4.49
N ALA A 98 11.33 15.46 5.67
CA ALA A 98 11.88 15.87 6.95
C ALA A 98 13.30 15.33 7.15
N PHE A 99 13.56 14.06 6.79
CA PHE A 99 14.89 13.47 6.85
C PHE A 99 15.88 14.11 5.87
N SER A 100 15.39 14.61 4.73
CA SER A 100 16.20 15.35 3.75
C SER A 100 16.39 16.83 4.10
N GLY A 101 15.84 17.31 5.22
CA GLY A 101 15.92 18.72 5.63
C GLY A 101 15.09 19.69 4.79
N LYS A 102 14.16 19.19 3.95
CA LYS A 102 13.34 20.03 3.07
C LYS A 102 12.16 20.68 3.78
N ILE A 103 11.73 20.12 4.90
CA ILE A 103 10.65 20.63 5.75
C ILE A 103 11.05 20.56 7.22
N PRO A 104 10.52 21.43 8.09
CA PRO A 104 10.73 21.33 9.52
C PRO A 104 10.09 20.05 10.08
N SER A 105 10.81 19.41 11.01
CA SER A 105 10.37 18.18 11.66
C SER A 105 9.78 18.50 13.03
N LEU A 106 8.47 18.30 13.17
CA LEU A 106 7.76 18.34 14.47
C LEU A 106 8.10 17.12 15.32
N ILE A 107 8.20 15.96 14.67
CA ILE A 107 8.55 14.67 15.28
C ILE A 107 9.73 14.09 14.52
N SER A 108 10.75 13.62 15.25
CA SER A 108 11.93 12.98 14.68
C SER A 108 11.54 11.93 13.62
N PRO A 109 12.04 12.03 12.36
CA PRO A 109 11.64 11.12 11.29
C PRO A 109 11.99 9.67 11.62
N LEU A 110 13.09 9.45 12.35
CA LEU A 110 13.53 8.14 12.82
C LEU A 110 12.52 7.49 13.78
N LYS A 111 11.84 8.28 14.62
CA LYS A 111 10.80 7.78 15.53
C LYS A 111 9.52 7.41 14.80
N MET A 112 9.24 8.05 13.66
CA MET A 112 8.05 7.78 12.85
C MET A 112 8.22 6.56 11.93
N MET A 113 9.45 6.21 11.54
CA MET A 113 9.73 5.08 10.63
C MET A 113 9.12 3.76 11.10
N LYS A 114 9.26 3.39 12.39
CA LYS A 114 8.73 2.14 12.93
C LYS A 114 7.19 2.09 12.90
N PRO A 115 6.46 3.08 13.45
CA PRO A 115 5.01 3.16 13.31
C PRO A 115 4.54 3.11 11.85
N THR A 116 5.19 3.87 10.95
CA THR A 116 4.83 3.87 9.52
C THR A 116 5.02 2.49 8.90
N LEU A 117 6.09 1.76 9.23
CA LEU A 117 6.30 0.40 8.75
C LEU A 117 5.19 -0.55 9.25
N VAL A 118 4.77 -0.43 10.51
CA VAL A 118 3.66 -1.23 11.07
C VAL A 118 2.36 -0.92 10.33
N LEU A 119 2.04 0.36 10.14
CA LEU A 119 0.85 0.78 9.38
C LEU A 119 0.90 0.27 7.94
N TRP A 120 2.07 0.28 7.32
CA TRP A 120 2.24 -0.25 5.97
C TRP A 120 2.02 -1.76 5.91
N ALA A 121 2.56 -2.51 6.87
CA ALA A 121 2.32 -3.95 6.98
C ALA A 121 0.83 -4.27 7.18
N LEU A 122 0.14 -3.54 8.06
CA LEU A 122 -1.30 -3.69 8.28
C LEU A 122 -2.10 -3.35 7.02
N SER A 123 -1.73 -2.29 6.31
CA SER A 123 -2.35 -1.94 5.03
C SER A 123 -2.17 -3.08 4.01
N LEU A 124 -0.96 -3.62 3.85
CA LEU A 124 -0.70 -4.75 2.93
C LEU A 124 -1.49 -6.00 3.31
N LEU A 125 -1.60 -6.33 4.61
CA LEU A 125 -2.44 -7.44 5.08
C LEU A 125 -3.92 -7.20 4.75
N GLY A 126 -4.41 -5.97 4.92
CA GLY A 126 -5.76 -5.58 4.51
C GLY A 126 -6.02 -5.80 3.02
N GLY A 127 -5.08 -5.41 2.15
CA GLY A 127 -5.18 -5.61 0.71
C GLY A 127 -5.23 -7.09 0.33
N PHE A 128 -4.38 -7.90 0.97
CA PHE A 128 -4.40 -9.36 0.76
C PHE A 128 -5.72 -9.99 1.21
N THR A 129 -6.28 -9.53 2.34
CA THR A 129 -7.56 -10.03 2.86
C THR A 129 -8.71 -9.66 1.93
N LEU A 130 -8.71 -8.45 1.37
CA LEU A 130 -9.71 -8.01 0.38
C LEU A 130 -9.62 -8.83 -0.91
N TYR A 131 -8.40 -9.12 -1.38
CA TYR A 131 -8.19 -9.98 -2.54
C TYR A 131 -8.78 -11.39 -2.31
N LEU A 132 -8.48 -12.02 -1.16
CA LEU A 132 -9.02 -13.33 -0.82
C LEU A 132 -10.55 -13.30 -0.71
N ALA A 133 -11.12 -12.28 -0.07
CA ALA A 133 -12.57 -12.16 0.08
C ALA A 133 -13.28 -11.98 -1.29
N LEU A 134 -12.68 -11.22 -2.21
CA LEU A 134 -13.18 -11.10 -3.58
C LEU A 134 -13.04 -12.42 -4.34
N TRP A 135 -11.91 -13.12 -4.21
CA TRP A 135 -11.67 -14.40 -4.87
C TRP A 135 -12.62 -15.51 -4.38
N GLU A 136 -12.83 -15.62 -3.07
CA GLU A 136 -13.80 -16.54 -2.46
C GLU A 136 -15.23 -16.19 -2.89
N GLY A 137 -15.57 -14.89 -2.91
CA GLY A 137 -16.87 -14.42 -3.41
C GLY A 137 -17.11 -14.76 -4.88
N ILE A 138 -16.07 -14.70 -5.73
CA ILE A 138 -16.15 -15.08 -7.15
C ILE A 138 -16.27 -16.59 -7.34
N SER A 139 -15.65 -17.40 -6.47
CA SER A 139 -15.62 -18.87 -6.63
C SER A 139 -16.85 -19.59 -6.08
N ILE A 140 -17.70 -18.89 -5.31
CA ILE A 140 -18.97 -19.41 -4.78
C ILE A 140 -20.17 -19.10 -5.70
N ILE A 141 -19.99 -18.22 -6.70
CA ILE A 141 -20.98 -17.89 -7.73
C ILE A 141 -20.71 -18.70 -9.00
#